data_AF-A0A6L7S4P2-F1
#
_entry.id   AF-A0A6L7S4P2-F1
#
_cell.length_a   1.000
_cell.length_b   1.000
_cell.length_c   1.000
_cell.angle_alpha   90.00
_cell.angle_beta   90.00
_cell.angle_gamma   90.00
#
_symmetry.space_group_name_H-M   'P 1'
#
loop_
_entity.id
_entity.type
_entity.pdbx_description
1 polymer ?
#
loop_
_entity_poly.entity_id
_entity_poly.type
_entity_poly.pdbx_seq_one_letter_code
_entity_poly.pdbx_strand_id
1 'polypeptide(L)'
;MSARKCRPRQIRTTETENLAGRPDWSATARSLVAEVEARRDSEALRMQVLDSQRSRHFLNSATEAGAGEVWDFNPHRDATNEYVRNHMDWAARYRFPPVNDAFEAE
;
A
#
# COMPACT_ATOMS: atom_id res chain seq x y z
N MET A 1 36.71 -3.89 42.17
CA MET A 1 36.32 -4.66 40.97
C MET A 1 34.81 -4.47 40.76
N SER A 2 34.40 -3.53 39.90
CA SER A 2 32.97 -3.25 39.68
C SER A 2 32.44 -4.13 38.57
N ALA A 3 31.54 -5.05 38.92
CA ALA A 3 30.85 -5.92 37.99
C ALA A 3 30.03 -5.07 37.00
N ARG A 4 30.38 -5.14 35.71
CA ARG A 4 29.54 -4.59 34.63
C ARG A 4 28.23 -5.37 34.63
N LYS A 5 27.22 -4.83 35.30
CA LYS A 5 25.85 -5.34 35.34
C LYS A 5 25.35 -5.44 33.89
N CYS A 6 25.20 -6.64 33.36
CA CYS A 6 24.59 -6.88 32.06
C CYS A 6 23.20 -6.24 32.05
N ARG A 7 23.04 -5.11 31.33
CA ARG A 7 21.71 -4.54 31.09
C ARG A 7 20.95 -5.50 30.18
N PRO A 8 19.66 -5.77 30.44
CA PRO A 8 18.85 -6.57 29.53
C PRO A 8 18.86 -5.92 28.14
N ARG A 9 18.95 -6.72 27.07
CA ARG A 9 18.83 -6.27 25.68
C ARG A 9 17.45 -5.63 25.50
N GLN A 10 17.39 -4.31 25.64
CA GLN A 10 16.19 -3.53 25.39
C GLN A 10 15.93 -3.56 23.88
N ILE A 11 14.81 -4.15 23.46
CA ILE A 11 14.33 -4.08 22.08
C ILE A 11 13.98 -2.60 21.82
N ARG A 12 14.68 -1.98 20.86
CA ARG A 12 14.48 -0.57 20.49
C ARG A 12 13.47 -0.49 19.35
N THR A 13 12.19 -0.30 19.68
CA THR A 13 11.10 -0.30 18.70
C THR A 13 10.95 1.02 17.93
N THR A 14 11.50 2.12 18.44
CA THR A 14 11.37 3.46 17.84
C THR A 14 12.51 3.84 16.89
N GLU A 15 13.54 2.99 16.75
CA GLU A 15 14.70 3.20 15.87
C GLU A 15 15.41 4.57 16.01
N THR A 16 15.33 5.20 17.18
CA THR A 16 15.89 6.55 17.41
C THR A 16 17.41 6.61 17.53
N GLU A 17 18.10 5.47 17.45
CA GLU A 17 19.55 5.39 17.57
C GLU A 17 20.14 4.50 16.48
N ASN A 18 20.96 5.09 15.61
CA ASN A 18 21.69 4.36 14.58
C ASN A 18 22.92 3.64 15.17
N LEU A 19 22.98 2.32 15.01
CA LEU A 19 24.07 1.46 15.51
C LEU A 19 25.10 1.06 14.43
N ALA A 20 24.87 1.39 13.16
CA ALA A 20 25.67 0.88 12.03
C ALA A 20 27.17 1.20 12.14
N GLY A 21 27.52 2.37 12.70
CA GLY A 21 28.91 2.80 12.89
C GLY A 21 29.53 2.38 14.22
N ARG A 22 28.80 1.69 15.11
CA ARG A 22 29.31 1.34 16.44
C ARG A 22 30.18 0.07 16.39
N PRO A 23 31.40 0.07 16.95
CA PRO A 23 32.29 -1.09 16.93
C PRO A 23 31.64 -2.37 17.52
N ASP A 24 30.87 -2.21 18.59
CA ASP A 24 30.13 -3.30 19.27
C ASP A 24 29.17 -4.06 18.35
N TRP A 25 28.73 -3.43 17.24
CA TRP A 25 27.72 -3.97 16.31
C TRP A 25 28.30 -4.21 14.90
N SER A 26 29.61 -4.07 14.71
CA SER A 26 30.28 -4.19 13.41
C SER A 26 30.12 -5.57 12.74
N ALA A 27 30.05 -6.64 13.53
CA ALA A 27 29.81 -7.99 13.00
C ALA A 27 28.39 -8.12 12.43
N THR A 28 27.38 -7.66 13.17
CA THR A 28 25.98 -7.67 12.74
C THR A 28 25.77 -6.77 11.52
N ALA A 29 26.37 -5.57 11.50
CA ALA A 29 26.28 -4.68 10.35
C ALA A 29 26.84 -5.35 9.08
N ARG A 30 28.01 -6.00 9.18
CA ARG A 30 28.59 -6.74 8.06
C ARG A 30 27.73 -7.92 7.60
N SER A 31 27.12 -8.68 8.51
CA SER A 31 26.25 -9.80 8.11
C SER A 31 25.01 -9.32 7.35
N LEU A 32 24.42 -8.20 7.78
CA LEU A 32 23.27 -7.60 7.09
C LEU A 32 23.65 -7.07 5.71
N VAL A 33 24.81 -6.43 5.56
CA VAL A 33 25.32 -6.00 4.24
C VAL A 33 25.49 -7.20 3.32
N ALA A 34 26.15 -8.27 3.79
CA ALA A 34 26.35 -9.48 2.99
C ALA A 34 25.02 -10.14 2.59
N GLU A 35 24.01 -10.13 3.47
CA GLU A 35 22.67 -10.64 3.16
C GLU A 35 21.97 -9.82 2.07
N VAL A 36 22.12 -8.49 2.09
CA VAL A 36 21.57 -7.61 1.06
C VAL A 36 22.27 -7.85 -0.28
N GLU A 37 23.60 -7.85 -0.29
CA GLU A 37 24.41 -8.09 -1.49
C GLU A 37 24.14 -9.47 -2.10
N ALA A 38 23.92 -10.50 -1.28
CA ALA A 38 23.60 -11.85 -1.75
C ALA A 38 22.21 -11.94 -2.41
N ARG A 39 21.26 -11.09 -2.02
CA ARG A 39 19.88 -11.12 -2.55
C ARG A 39 19.61 -10.11 -3.65
N ARG A 40 20.34 -9.01 -3.68
CA ARG A 40 20.02 -7.84 -4.50
C ARG A 40 21.27 -7.27 -5.15
N ASP A 41 21.27 -7.27 -6.47
CA ASP A 41 22.19 -6.46 -7.25
C ASP A 41 21.72 -4.99 -7.21
N SER A 42 22.44 -4.18 -6.45
CA SER A 42 22.09 -2.77 -6.23
C SER A 42 22.31 -1.91 -7.48
N GLU A 43 23.30 -2.26 -8.31
CA GLU A 43 23.59 -1.50 -9.53
C GLU A 43 22.57 -1.83 -10.62
N ALA A 44 22.26 -3.10 -10.80
CA ALA A 44 21.20 -3.50 -11.73
C ALA A 44 19.85 -2.87 -11.35
N LEU A 45 19.51 -2.84 -10.05
CA LEU A 45 18.28 -2.19 -9.56
C LEU A 45 18.29 -0.69 -9.87
N ARG A 46 19.41 -0.01 -9.62
CA ARG A 46 19.56 1.42 -9.91
C ARG A 46 19.31 1.70 -11.39
N MET A 47 19.92 0.93 -12.27
CA MET A 47 19.76 1.09 -13.72
C MET A 47 18.30 0.87 -14.15
N GLN A 48 17.65 -0.17 -13.66
CA GLN A 48 16.23 -0.43 -13.93
C GLN A 48 15.34 0.73 -13.48
N VAL A 49 15.59 1.29 -12.29
CA VAL A 49 14.83 2.44 -11.78
C VAL A 49 15.04 3.67 -12.67
N LEU A 50 16.28 3.98 -13.05
CA LEU A 50 16.58 5.12 -13.91
C LEU A 50 15.94 5.00 -15.29
N ASP A 51 15.96 3.82 -15.90
CA ASP A 51 15.34 3.60 -17.21
C ASP A 51 13.81 3.70 -17.12
N SER A 52 13.23 3.20 -16.03
CA SER A 52 11.80 3.33 -15.72
C SER A 52 11.40 4.79 -15.51
N GLN A 53 12.23 5.59 -14.83
CA GLN A 53 12.01 7.03 -14.64
C GLN A 53 12.08 7.78 -15.97
N ARG A 54 13.14 7.55 -16.78
CA ARG A 54 13.30 8.19 -18.10
C ARG A 54 12.11 7.93 -19.00
N SER A 55 11.66 6.68 -19.06
CA SER A 55 10.52 6.27 -19.89
C SER A 55 9.23 6.99 -19.46
N ARG A 56 8.96 7.06 -18.14
CA ARG A 56 7.77 7.74 -17.63
C ARG A 56 7.82 9.25 -17.83
N HIS A 57 8.98 9.89 -17.66
CA HIS A 57 9.12 11.32 -17.92
C HIS A 57 8.82 11.67 -19.38
N PHE A 58 9.38 10.89 -20.31
CA PHE A 58 9.11 11.07 -21.73
C PHE A 58 7.60 10.92 -22.06
N LEU A 59 6.98 9.83 -21.59
CA LEU A 59 5.55 9.60 -21.80
C LEU A 59 4.68 10.68 -21.15
N ASN A 60 5.00 11.10 -19.93
CA ASN A 60 4.26 12.14 -19.22
C ASN A 60 4.28 13.47 -20.00
N SER A 61 5.45 13.89 -20.49
CA SER A 61 5.57 15.10 -21.30
C SER A 61 4.76 15.03 -22.61
N ALA A 62 4.69 13.85 -23.23
CA ALA A 62 3.87 13.64 -24.42
C ALA A 62 2.36 13.69 -24.10
N THR A 63 1.94 13.06 -23.01
CA THR A 63 0.55 13.02 -22.55
C THR A 63 0.03 14.40 -22.12
N GLU A 64 0.84 15.18 -21.40
CA GLU A 64 0.49 16.55 -20.97
C GLU A 64 0.29 17.49 -22.18
N ALA A 65 1.06 17.31 -23.25
CA ALA A 65 0.93 18.11 -24.47
C ALA A 65 -0.33 17.77 -25.29
N GLY A 66 -0.93 16.59 -25.08
CA GLY A 66 -1.94 15.99 -25.97
C GLY A 66 -3.35 15.88 -25.41
N ALA A 67 -3.74 16.68 -24.40
CA ALA A 67 -5.02 16.54 -23.69
C ALA A 67 -5.27 15.09 -23.24
N GLY A 68 -4.29 14.50 -22.54
CA GLY A 68 -4.27 13.09 -22.15
C GLY A 68 -5.52 12.62 -21.40
N GLU A 69 -5.89 11.37 -21.64
CA GLU A 69 -6.99 10.68 -20.96
C GLU A 69 -6.72 10.57 -19.45
N VAL A 70 -7.76 10.80 -18.64
CA VAL A 70 -7.68 10.70 -17.17
C VAL A 70 -7.66 9.22 -16.77
N TRP A 71 -6.76 8.84 -15.86
CA TRP A 71 -6.61 7.45 -15.41
C TRP A 71 -7.41 7.12 -14.15
N ASP A 72 -8.09 8.11 -13.58
CA ASP A 72 -8.96 7.91 -12.43
C ASP A 72 -10.09 6.96 -12.79
N PHE A 73 -10.23 5.91 -11.98
CA PHE A 73 -11.34 4.98 -12.13
C PHE A 73 -12.66 5.69 -11.83
N ASN A 74 -13.51 5.82 -12.85
CA ASN A 74 -14.87 6.31 -12.69
C ASN A 74 -15.86 5.13 -12.73
N PRO A 75 -16.38 4.66 -11.58
CA PRO A 75 -17.34 3.56 -11.56
C PRO A 75 -18.62 3.97 -12.29
N HIS A 76 -19.07 3.13 -13.23
CA HIS A 76 -20.33 3.37 -13.92
C HIS A 76 -21.50 3.30 -12.94
N ARG A 77 -22.26 4.40 -12.85
CA ARG A 77 -23.49 4.50 -12.06
C ARG A 77 -24.63 4.91 -12.98
N ASP A 78 -25.57 3.99 -13.18
CA ASP A 78 -26.77 4.28 -13.95
C ASP A 78 -27.83 4.90 -13.03
N ALA A 79 -27.78 6.22 -12.90
CA ALA A 79 -28.75 6.94 -12.09
C ALA A 79 -30.21 6.62 -12.49
N THR A 80 -30.48 6.29 -13.77
CA THR A 80 -31.84 5.96 -14.25
C THR A 80 -32.41 4.70 -13.60
N ASN A 81 -31.55 3.77 -13.18
CA ASN A 81 -31.94 2.49 -12.59
C ASN A 81 -31.52 2.35 -11.12
N GLU A 82 -30.96 3.40 -10.53
CA GLU A 82 -30.67 3.45 -9.09
C GLU A 82 -31.88 3.93 -8.28
N TYR A 83 -32.02 3.36 -7.06
CA TYR A 83 -33.06 3.66 -6.08
C TYR A 83 -34.49 3.39 -6.58
N VAL A 84 -35.47 4.07 -5.98
CA VAL A 84 -36.89 3.94 -6.34
C VAL A 84 -37.15 4.72 -7.62
N ARG A 85 -37.69 4.02 -8.62
CA ARG A 85 -38.11 4.58 -9.91
C ARG A 85 -39.51 4.11 -10.23
N ASN A 86 -40.26 4.93 -10.99
CA ASN A 86 -41.66 4.66 -11.30
C ASN A 86 -41.87 3.33 -12.06
N HIS A 87 -40.86 2.87 -12.79
CA HIS A 87 -40.89 1.62 -13.54
C HIS A 87 -40.42 0.39 -12.76
N MET A 88 -40.15 0.51 -11.45
CA MET A 88 -39.60 -0.58 -10.65
C MET A 88 -40.43 -0.89 -9.40
N ASP A 89 -40.70 -2.18 -9.19
CA ASP A 89 -41.08 -2.70 -7.87
C ASP A 89 -39.81 -2.86 -7.01
N TRP A 90 -39.57 -1.88 -6.14
CA TRP A 90 -38.32 -1.70 -5.42
C TRP A 90 -38.28 -2.41 -4.06
N ALA A 91 -39.45 -2.61 -3.45
CA ALA A 91 -39.55 -3.04 -2.04
C ALA A 91 -39.02 -4.47 -1.84
N ALA A 92 -39.33 -5.39 -2.76
CA ALA A 92 -38.87 -6.77 -2.70
C ALA A 92 -37.37 -6.93 -3.09
N ARG A 93 -36.82 -5.99 -3.87
CA ARG A 93 -35.47 -6.10 -4.46
C ARG A 93 -34.36 -5.59 -3.55
N TYR A 94 -34.60 -4.51 -2.80
CA TYR A 94 -33.55 -3.81 -2.06
C TYR A 94 -33.67 -3.94 -0.54
N ARG A 95 -34.75 -4.54 -0.02
CA ARG A 95 -34.96 -4.73 1.42
C ARG A 95 -34.37 -6.05 1.90
N PHE A 96 -33.55 -6.01 2.94
CA PHE A 96 -33.03 -7.20 3.61
C PHE A 96 -33.02 -6.99 5.14
N PRO A 97 -33.59 -7.91 5.95
CA PRO A 97 -34.29 -9.13 5.56
C PRO A 97 -35.66 -8.84 4.88
N PRO A 98 -36.19 -9.78 4.07
CA PRO A 98 -37.51 -9.61 3.45
C PRO A 98 -38.59 -9.46 4.51
N VAL A 99 -39.64 -8.68 4.20
CA VAL A 99 -40.81 -8.56 5.10
C VAL A 99 -41.57 -9.86 5.03
N ASN A 100 -41.80 -10.49 6.17
CA ASN A 100 -42.70 -11.61 6.29
C ASN A 100 -44.06 -11.01 6.68
N ASP A 101 -45.04 -10.99 5.76
CA ASP A 101 -46.38 -10.45 6.04
C ASP A 101 -47.15 -11.25 7.11
N ALA A 102 -46.54 -12.31 7.65
CA ALA A 102 -47.08 -13.19 8.69
C ALA A 102 -47.13 -12.56 10.11
N PHE A 103 -46.66 -11.32 10.31
CA PHE A 103 -46.66 -10.67 11.63
C PHE A 103 -47.85 -9.71 11.88
N GLU A 104 -48.74 -9.49 10.91
CA GLU A 104 -49.85 -8.50 11.00
C GLU A 104 -51.26 -9.14 11.03
N ALA A 105 -51.37 -10.43 11.37
CA ALA A 105 -52.65 -11.11 11.56
C ALA A 105 -52.90 -11.40 13.05
N GLU A 106 -53.23 -10.36 13.81
CA GLU A 106 -53.96 -10.46 15.09
C GLU A 106 -55.11 -9.44 15.13
#